data_AF-M0JLW3-F1
#
_entry.id   AF-M0JLW3-F1
#
_cell.length_a   1.000
_cell.length_b   1.000
_cell.length_c   1.000
_cell.angle_alpha   90.00
_cell.angle_beta   90.00
_cell.angle_gamma   90.00
#
_symmetry.space_group_name_H-M   'P 1'
#
loop_
_entity.id
_entity.type
_entity.pdbx_description
1 polymer ?
#
loop_
_entity_poly.entity_id
_entity_poly.type
_entity_poly.pdbx_seq_one_letter_code
_entity_poly.pdbx_strand_id
1 'polypeptide(L)'
;MTEDTGDQPCGTRRQLLAGLAVSSTSIAGCTTLPSFGQGVRFGSVDQPETGSPHYRDWIPTQDRGDQFDRVRTSLEYLEPDNRGADLLGTPYGGQGVKPGMDDIGVALSAFEWAVESRGSVVAKGSVNTDTVKAALEETGYQQYDNYEGYRIYERDDLQRVIAHGDNYVLFSGYIDEPLQFVGPRIDAESGRQTRLHEAESQFERMTDSVGAPPWTRIRPGTFTVDGSTAVLEARSVGFGGSMIYTTRSFLFEDGAGVSEQSIRDRISEYPEALEADRAEVTVDGDIATVVAKMPPDTFRDMDSIGLYDQPIITWGLAWEPGDSTALLTHEAGDSVDADLFTVYLQDVSAGANDGTDGPREPEPADAQFSDSYGRIGPGNSLSVDVSSQERWQILVRGEPASRNYVWTELVYFPPSLLDQ
;
A
#
# COMPACT_ATOMS: atom_id res chain seq x y z
N MET A 1 -28.10 -10.09 61.17
CA MET A 1 -28.46 -11.00 62.27
C MET A 1 -27.96 -12.36 61.86
N THR A 2 -27.11 -12.94 62.69
CA THR A 2 -26.33 -14.16 62.49
C THR A 2 -27.18 -15.44 62.47
N GLU A 3 -26.50 -16.50 62.05
CA GLU A 3 -26.76 -17.93 62.26
C GLU A 3 -27.69 -18.61 61.23
N ASP A 4 -27.18 -19.50 60.37
CA ASP A 4 -26.41 -20.75 60.59
C ASP A 4 -27.32 -21.93 60.96
N THR A 5 -26.84 -23.13 60.58
CA THR A 5 -27.40 -24.49 60.67
C THR A 5 -28.27 -24.89 59.47
N GLY A 6 -28.03 -25.99 58.76
CA GLY A 6 -27.19 -27.16 59.01
C GLY A 6 -27.91 -28.40 58.46
N ASP A 7 -27.14 -29.37 57.99
CA ASP A 7 -27.49 -30.79 57.77
C ASP A 7 -28.37 -31.23 56.57
N GLN A 8 -27.67 -31.84 55.60
CA GLN A 8 -28.06 -33.10 54.93
C GLN A 8 -28.06 -34.26 55.95
N PRO A 9 -28.77 -35.42 55.79
CA PRO A 9 -28.51 -36.37 54.69
C PRO A 9 -29.62 -37.41 54.35
N CYS A 10 -29.23 -38.39 53.49
CA CYS A 10 -29.74 -39.77 53.33
C CYS A 10 -30.71 -40.11 52.17
N GLY A 11 -30.10 -40.45 51.02
CA GLY A 11 -30.09 -41.81 50.45
C GLY A 11 -31.35 -42.40 49.80
N THR A 12 -31.26 -42.83 48.53
CA THR A 12 -31.42 -44.25 48.12
C THR A 12 -31.17 -44.46 46.62
N ARG A 13 -30.72 -45.67 46.28
CA ARG A 13 -30.24 -46.16 44.98
C ARG A 13 -31.21 -47.23 44.45
N ARG A 14 -31.71 -47.15 43.21
CA ARG A 14 -32.03 -48.26 42.24
C ARG A 14 -32.91 -47.75 41.08
N GLN A 15 -32.42 -47.82 39.83
CA GLN A 15 -32.84 -48.74 38.73
C GLN A 15 -34.21 -48.35 38.11
N LEU A 16 -34.51 -48.30 36.80
CA LEU A 16 -33.96 -48.83 35.54
C LEU A 16 -34.72 -48.13 34.36
N LEU A 17 -34.04 -47.94 33.22
CA LEU A 17 -34.46 -48.11 31.80
C LEU A 17 -35.52 -47.24 31.08
N ALA A 18 -35.23 -47.08 29.78
CA ALA A 18 -36.03 -46.61 28.63
C ALA A 18 -36.27 -45.09 28.55
N GLY A 19 -36.11 -44.38 27.43
CA GLY A 19 -35.84 -44.71 26.03
C GLY A 19 -36.37 -43.56 25.16
N LEU A 20 -35.46 -42.79 24.55
CA LEU A 20 -35.55 -41.94 23.35
C LEU A 20 -36.75 -40.99 23.07
N ALA A 21 -36.34 -39.73 22.83
CA ALA A 21 -36.83 -38.73 21.86
C ALA A 21 -37.97 -37.77 22.28
N VAL A 22 -37.66 -36.46 22.36
CA VAL A 22 -37.94 -35.42 21.33
C VAL A 22 -37.62 -34.04 21.91
N SER A 23 -36.71 -33.36 21.21
CA SER A 23 -36.38 -31.92 21.16
C SER A 23 -37.08 -30.92 22.09
N SER A 24 -36.27 -30.20 22.87
CA SER A 24 -36.52 -28.80 23.21
C SER A 24 -35.19 -28.03 23.21
N THR A 25 -35.04 -27.23 22.15
CA THR A 25 -34.19 -26.04 22.01
C THR A 25 -33.55 -25.54 23.30
N SER A 26 -32.23 -25.63 23.36
CA SER A 26 -31.41 -24.66 24.08
C SER A 26 -30.43 -24.10 23.06
N ILE A 27 -30.77 -22.93 22.52
CA ILE A 27 -29.85 -22.07 21.80
C ILE A 27 -28.84 -21.62 22.87
N ALA A 28 -27.81 -22.44 23.10
CA ALA A 28 -26.60 -21.96 23.70
C ALA A 28 -25.90 -21.15 22.61
N GLY A 29 -26.28 -19.88 22.51
CA GLY A 29 -25.44 -18.86 21.92
C GLY A 29 -24.16 -18.80 22.74
N CYS A 30 -23.20 -19.66 22.40
CA CYS A 30 -21.81 -19.34 22.62
C CYS A 30 -21.51 -18.23 21.61
N THR A 31 -21.82 -17.00 21.98
CA THR A 31 -21.00 -15.86 21.56
C THR A 31 -19.58 -16.25 21.91
N THR A 32 -18.82 -16.69 20.91
CA THR A 32 -17.36 -16.68 20.98
C THR A 32 -16.99 -15.21 21.09
N LEU A 33 -16.91 -14.75 22.34
CA LEU A 33 -16.12 -13.59 22.70
C LEU A 33 -14.75 -13.77 22.02
N PRO A 34 -14.13 -12.71 21.46
CA PRO A 34 -12.73 -12.76 21.09
C PRO A 34 -11.96 -13.31 22.28
N SER A 35 -10.98 -14.18 22.06
CA SER A 35 -10.12 -14.68 23.10
C SER A 35 -9.29 -13.53 23.70
N PHE A 36 -9.89 -12.77 24.61
CA PHE A 36 -9.20 -11.86 25.51
C PHE A 36 -8.20 -12.69 26.32
N GLY A 37 -6.89 -12.47 26.12
CA GLY A 37 -5.88 -12.81 27.11
C GLY A 37 -4.82 -13.85 26.74
N GLN A 38 -4.33 -13.93 25.51
CA GLN A 38 -2.94 -14.35 25.31
C GLN A 38 -2.12 -13.15 24.87
N GLY A 39 -1.42 -12.51 25.81
CA GLY A 39 -0.44 -11.48 25.49
C GLY A 39 0.64 -12.04 24.55
N VAL A 40 1.27 -11.15 23.78
CA VAL A 40 2.34 -11.49 22.84
C VAL A 40 3.42 -12.32 23.55
N ARG A 41 3.71 -13.51 23.03
CA ARG A 41 4.76 -14.36 23.60
C ARG A 41 6.11 -13.95 23.02
N PHE A 42 6.96 -13.35 23.85
CA PHE A 42 8.28 -12.93 23.40
C PHE A 42 9.30 -14.07 23.38
N GLY A 43 10.11 -14.14 22.32
CA GLY A 43 11.26 -15.02 22.20
C GLY A 43 11.70 -15.18 20.75
N SER A 44 12.88 -15.75 20.51
CA SER A 44 13.50 -15.81 19.18
C SER A 44 12.59 -16.40 18.08
N VAL A 45 12.64 -15.79 16.90
CA VAL A 45 11.88 -16.12 15.69
C VAL A 45 12.85 -16.37 14.53
N ASP A 46 12.89 -17.60 14.04
CA ASP A 46 13.66 -17.96 12.85
C ASP A 46 12.94 -17.47 11.58
N GLN A 47 13.24 -16.24 11.15
CA GLN A 47 12.76 -15.67 9.89
C GLN A 47 13.70 -16.01 8.72
N PRO A 48 13.20 -16.11 7.48
CA PRO A 48 14.05 -16.24 6.29
C PRO A 48 15.02 -15.06 6.16
N GLU A 49 16.23 -15.32 5.65
CA GLU A 49 17.16 -14.25 5.29
C GLU A 49 16.56 -13.37 4.19
N THR A 50 16.76 -12.06 4.31
CA THR A 50 16.37 -11.08 3.29
C THR A 50 17.59 -10.69 2.46
N GLY A 51 17.36 -10.39 1.18
CA GLY A 51 18.43 -9.93 0.30
C GLY A 51 18.96 -8.55 0.69
N SER A 52 20.07 -8.13 0.09
CA SER A 52 20.55 -6.75 0.21
C SER A 52 19.53 -5.76 -0.40
N PRO A 53 19.40 -4.54 0.16
CA PRO A 53 18.37 -3.56 -0.21
C PRO A 53 18.67 -2.85 -1.56
N HIS A 54 18.88 -3.59 -2.64
CA HIS A 54 19.27 -3.09 -3.97
C HIS A 54 18.32 -2.05 -4.57
N TYR A 55 17.04 -2.05 -4.17
CA TYR A 55 16.07 -1.05 -4.61
C TYR A 55 16.49 0.39 -4.22
N ARG A 56 17.32 0.56 -3.19
CA ARG A 56 17.80 1.88 -2.75
C ARG A 56 18.78 2.53 -3.71
N ASP A 57 19.30 1.78 -4.68
CA ASP A 57 20.23 2.29 -5.70
C ASP A 57 19.52 3.24 -6.70
N TRP A 58 18.20 3.15 -6.75
CA TRP A 58 17.33 3.95 -7.61
C TRP A 58 16.77 5.19 -6.95
N ILE A 59 17.09 5.43 -5.68
CA ILE A 59 16.48 6.51 -4.89
C ILE A 59 17.45 7.70 -4.85
N PRO A 60 17.24 8.75 -5.64
CA PRO A 60 18.10 9.93 -5.64
C PRO A 60 17.95 10.74 -4.36
N THR A 61 18.95 11.54 -4.00
CA THR A 61 18.86 12.47 -2.85
C THR A 61 17.72 13.49 -2.94
N GLN A 62 17.27 13.86 -4.16
CA GLN A 62 16.13 14.77 -4.31
C GLN A 62 14.82 14.15 -3.79
N ASP A 63 14.76 12.82 -3.65
CA ASP A 63 13.58 12.18 -3.09
C ASP A 63 13.38 12.49 -1.59
N ARG A 64 14.39 13.08 -0.92
CA ARG A 64 14.28 13.51 0.48
C ARG A 64 13.11 14.47 0.71
N GLY A 65 12.91 15.45 -0.18
CA GLY A 65 11.91 16.52 -0.03
C GLY A 65 12.17 17.54 1.07
N ASP A 66 11.46 18.66 0.98
CA ASP A 66 11.48 19.76 1.92
C ASP A 66 10.58 19.41 3.11
N GLN A 67 11.16 18.70 4.09
CA GLN A 67 10.44 18.01 5.17
C GLN A 67 9.71 16.77 4.67
N PHE A 68 9.85 15.67 5.42
CA PHE A 68 9.09 14.44 5.23
C PHE A 68 7.60 14.73 5.41
N ASP A 69 6.93 15.19 4.36
CA ASP A 69 5.48 15.33 4.34
C ASP A 69 4.89 13.93 4.44
N ARG A 70 4.09 13.70 5.48
CA ARG A 70 3.68 12.38 5.99
C ARG A 70 2.93 11.52 4.96
N VAL A 71 2.51 12.11 3.84
CA VAL A 71 1.71 11.46 2.80
C VAL A 71 2.53 11.12 1.54
N ARG A 72 3.63 11.83 1.24
CA ARG A 72 4.37 11.72 -0.05
C ARG A 72 5.82 11.22 0.09
N THR A 73 6.26 10.92 1.30
CA THR A 73 7.63 10.42 1.59
C THR A 73 7.63 8.98 2.09
N SER A 74 6.73 8.14 1.58
CA SER A 74 6.84 6.69 1.76
C SER A 74 7.56 6.05 0.57
N LEU A 75 8.31 4.99 0.85
CA LEU A 75 8.86 4.08 -0.13
C LEU A 75 8.15 2.74 0.03
N GLU A 76 7.74 2.12 -1.07
CA GLU A 76 7.24 0.74 -1.07
C GLU A 76 8.06 -0.12 -2.03
N TYR A 77 8.68 -1.18 -1.51
CA TYR A 77 9.36 -2.22 -2.27
C TYR A 77 8.51 -3.48 -2.34
N LEU A 78 8.58 -4.17 -3.48
CA LEU A 78 7.78 -5.34 -3.78
C LEU A 78 8.52 -6.35 -4.66
N GLU A 79 8.40 -7.65 -4.38
CA GLU A 79 8.69 -8.76 -5.30
C GLU A 79 7.36 -9.35 -5.82
N PRO A 80 6.90 -9.00 -7.04
CA PRO A 80 5.57 -9.34 -7.56
C PRO A 80 5.14 -10.80 -7.44
N ASP A 81 6.05 -11.74 -7.69
CA ASP A 81 5.78 -13.19 -7.67
C ASP A 81 5.91 -13.82 -6.28
N ASN A 82 6.53 -13.12 -5.33
CA ASN A 82 6.81 -13.66 -3.99
C ASN A 82 5.89 -13.07 -2.92
N ARG A 83 4.63 -12.78 -3.27
CA ARG A 83 3.66 -12.08 -2.42
C ARG A 83 2.74 -12.99 -1.62
N GLY A 84 3.12 -14.25 -1.47
CA GLY A 84 2.41 -15.22 -0.63
C GLY A 84 1.02 -15.61 -1.15
N ALA A 85 0.75 -15.46 -2.45
CA ALA A 85 -0.55 -15.80 -3.05
C ALA A 85 -0.98 -17.24 -2.74
N ASP A 86 -0.04 -18.19 -2.73
CA ASP A 86 -0.28 -19.60 -2.38
C ASP A 86 -0.76 -19.80 -0.94
N LEU A 87 -0.34 -18.93 -0.01
CA LEU A 87 -0.73 -19.00 1.40
C LEU A 87 -2.00 -18.20 1.67
N LEU A 88 -2.13 -17.05 1.01
CA LEU A 88 -3.16 -16.07 1.31
C LEU A 88 -4.38 -16.17 0.41
N GLY A 89 -4.30 -16.91 -0.69
CA GLY A 89 -5.32 -16.99 -1.75
C GLY A 89 -5.33 -15.78 -2.69
N THR A 90 -4.55 -14.76 -2.38
CA THR A 90 -4.37 -13.53 -3.15
C THR A 90 -2.98 -12.96 -2.85
N PRO A 91 -2.31 -12.34 -3.83
CA PRO A 91 -1.07 -11.64 -3.58
C PRO A 91 -1.22 -10.51 -2.54
N TYR A 92 -0.24 -10.35 -1.64
CA TYR A 92 -0.19 -9.28 -0.66
C TYR A 92 0.61 -8.05 -1.14
N GLY A 93 0.21 -6.84 -0.74
CA GLY A 93 0.94 -5.60 -1.00
C GLY A 93 0.74 -5.04 -2.41
N GLY A 94 1.58 -4.07 -2.78
CA GLY A 94 1.54 -3.37 -4.07
C GLY A 94 0.68 -2.10 -4.08
N GLN A 95 0.22 -1.63 -2.92
CA GLN A 95 -0.75 -0.55 -2.81
C GLN A 95 -0.17 0.84 -3.13
N GLY A 96 1.15 1.01 -3.01
CA GLY A 96 1.88 2.18 -3.49
C GLY A 96 2.41 2.00 -4.91
N VAL A 97 2.88 0.79 -5.24
CA VAL A 97 3.48 0.47 -6.54
C VAL A 97 2.45 0.51 -7.68
N LYS A 98 1.32 -0.20 -7.54
CA LYS A 98 0.39 -0.39 -8.66
C LYS A 98 -0.29 0.89 -9.13
N PRO A 99 -0.76 1.81 -8.25
CA PRO A 99 -1.36 3.04 -8.71
C PRO A 99 -0.38 3.91 -9.51
N GLY A 100 0.93 3.81 -9.23
CA GLY A 100 1.96 4.51 -9.97
C GLY A 100 2.30 3.92 -11.34
N MET A 101 1.62 2.86 -11.79
CA MET A 101 1.91 2.16 -13.04
C MET A 101 0.75 2.30 -14.04
N ASP A 102 1.12 2.39 -15.32
CA ASP A 102 0.21 2.24 -16.45
C ASP A 102 0.43 0.89 -17.13
N ASP A 103 -0.58 0.39 -17.83
CA ASP A 103 -0.45 -0.83 -18.62
C ASP A 103 0.48 -0.60 -19.82
N ILE A 104 1.54 -1.40 -19.86
CA ILE A 104 2.53 -1.44 -20.95
C ILE A 104 2.47 -2.78 -21.71
N GLY A 105 1.37 -3.54 -21.55
CA GLY A 105 1.22 -4.88 -22.12
C GLY A 105 2.07 -5.94 -21.43
N VAL A 106 2.53 -5.66 -20.20
CA VAL A 106 3.37 -6.55 -19.40
C VAL A 106 2.77 -6.70 -18.02
N ALA A 107 2.45 -7.93 -17.63
CA ALA A 107 1.91 -8.23 -16.31
C ALA A 107 2.92 -7.89 -15.20
N LEU A 108 2.44 -7.42 -14.05
CA LEU A 108 3.29 -7.10 -12.91
C LEU A 108 4.17 -8.29 -12.47
N SER A 109 3.68 -9.52 -12.60
CA SER A 109 4.41 -10.76 -12.29
C SER A 109 5.65 -10.98 -13.18
N ALA A 110 5.77 -10.31 -14.32
CA ALA A 110 6.96 -10.42 -15.16
C ALA A 110 8.18 -9.66 -14.59
N PHE A 111 7.97 -8.81 -13.59
CA PHE A 111 9.04 -8.07 -12.93
C PHE A 111 9.60 -8.86 -11.74
N GLU A 112 10.93 -8.85 -11.61
CA GLU A 112 11.63 -9.42 -10.46
C GLU A 112 11.30 -8.65 -9.18
N TRP A 113 11.27 -7.31 -9.29
CA TRP A 113 10.87 -6.43 -8.20
C TRP A 113 10.42 -5.07 -8.72
N ALA A 114 9.72 -4.32 -7.88
CA ALA A 114 9.37 -2.92 -8.09
C ALA A 114 9.59 -2.09 -6.81
N VAL A 115 9.91 -0.82 -6.96
CA VAL A 115 9.99 0.15 -5.87
C VAL A 115 9.27 1.44 -6.25
N GLU A 116 8.35 1.87 -5.40
CA GLU A 116 7.73 3.19 -5.47
C GLU A 116 8.45 4.15 -4.51
N SER A 117 8.74 5.34 -5.00
CA SER A 117 9.17 6.48 -4.19
C SER A 117 8.73 7.76 -4.87
N ARG A 118 8.00 8.59 -4.13
CA ARG A 118 7.47 9.90 -4.55
C ARG A 118 6.65 9.83 -5.85
N GLY A 119 5.67 8.93 -5.92
CA GLY A 119 4.79 8.82 -7.09
C GLY A 119 5.48 8.28 -8.34
N SER A 120 6.73 7.86 -8.25
CA SER A 120 7.45 7.20 -9.33
C SER A 120 7.78 5.77 -8.95
N VAL A 121 7.58 4.87 -9.90
CA VAL A 121 7.83 3.43 -9.74
C VAL A 121 8.99 3.04 -10.64
N VAL A 122 9.97 2.32 -10.09
CA VAL A 122 10.98 1.62 -10.87
C VAL A 122 10.70 0.13 -10.75
N ALA A 123 10.52 -0.55 -11.88
CA ALA A 123 10.32 -1.99 -11.94
C ALA A 123 11.47 -2.65 -12.71
N LYS A 124 12.10 -3.68 -12.11
CA LYS A 124 13.15 -4.47 -12.75
C LYS A 124 12.55 -5.71 -13.38
N GLY A 125 12.82 -5.90 -14.66
CA GLY A 125 12.43 -7.08 -15.41
C GLY A 125 12.86 -6.94 -16.87
N SER A 126 13.11 -8.07 -17.52
CA SER A 126 13.41 -8.05 -18.96
C SER A 126 12.12 -7.89 -19.73
N VAL A 127 11.98 -6.74 -20.38
CA VAL A 127 10.75 -6.38 -21.09
C VAL A 127 11.03 -6.21 -22.57
N ASN A 128 10.24 -6.88 -23.40
CA ASN A 128 10.33 -6.78 -24.86
C ASN A 128 9.90 -5.37 -25.32
N THR A 129 10.82 -4.65 -25.97
CA THR A 129 10.58 -3.28 -26.47
C THR A 129 9.40 -3.19 -27.45
N ASP A 130 9.24 -4.16 -28.35
CA ASP A 130 8.15 -4.14 -29.32
C ASP A 130 6.79 -4.33 -28.64
N THR A 131 6.74 -5.09 -27.54
CA THR A 131 5.53 -5.26 -26.72
C THR A 131 5.13 -3.95 -26.05
N VAL A 132 6.07 -3.29 -25.37
CA VAL A 132 5.82 -1.99 -24.73
C VAL A 132 5.39 -0.96 -25.75
N LYS A 133 6.11 -0.87 -26.86
CA LYS A 133 5.80 0.08 -27.93
C LYS A 133 4.38 -0.16 -28.46
N ALA A 134 4.02 -1.40 -28.77
CA ALA A 134 2.68 -1.72 -29.28
C ALA A 134 1.58 -1.38 -28.28
N ALA A 135 1.79 -1.66 -26.98
CA ALA A 135 0.83 -1.31 -25.94
C ALA A 135 0.66 0.21 -25.81
N LEU A 136 1.76 0.97 -25.82
CA LEU A 136 1.71 2.43 -25.70
C LEU A 136 1.10 3.11 -26.94
N GLU A 137 1.28 2.55 -28.15
CA GLU A 137 0.66 3.05 -29.39
C GLU A 137 -0.88 2.99 -29.38
N GLU A 138 -1.49 2.18 -28.52
CA GLU A 138 -2.95 2.09 -28.35
C GLU A 138 -3.51 3.11 -27.33
N THR A 139 -2.64 3.94 -26.75
CA THR A 139 -2.98 4.89 -25.67
C THR A 139 -2.58 6.33 -26.03
N GLY A 140 -2.74 7.27 -25.10
CA GLY A 140 -2.29 8.66 -25.26
C GLY A 140 -0.77 8.87 -25.28
N TYR A 141 0.04 7.84 -25.04
CA TYR A 141 1.50 7.97 -24.98
C TYR A 141 2.16 8.22 -26.34
N GLN A 142 3.12 9.14 -26.36
CA GLN A 142 3.98 9.42 -27.51
C GLN A 142 5.44 9.31 -27.10
N GLN A 143 6.29 8.83 -28.01
CA GLN A 143 7.72 8.82 -27.76
C GLN A 143 8.26 10.26 -27.76
N TYR A 144 8.85 10.65 -26.64
CA TYR A 144 9.42 11.98 -26.40
C TYR A 144 10.92 12.03 -26.69
N ASP A 145 11.71 11.14 -26.08
CA ASP A 145 13.17 11.20 -26.13
C ASP A 145 13.84 9.83 -25.94
N ASN A 146 15.16 9.79 -26.01
CA ASN A 146 16.01 8.68 -25.59
C ASN A 146 17.12 9.19 -24.67
N TYR A 147 17.21 8.67 -23.44
CA TYR A 147 18.22 9.07 -22.46
C TYR A 147 18.93 7.85 -21.89
N GLU A 148 20.25 7.77 -22.05
CA GLU A 148 21.10 6.76 -21.38
C GLU A 148 20.62 5.30 -21.59
N GLY A 149 20.11 4.99 -22.77
CA GLY A 149 19.58 3.67 -23.14
C GLY A 149 18.09 3.46 -22.85
N TYR A 150 17.41 4.45 -22.28
CA TYR A 150 15.98 4.44 -22.04
C TYR A 150 15.23 5.18 -23.14
N ARG A 151 14.14 4.59 -23.64
CA ARG A 151 13.14 5.27 -24.48
C ARG A 151 12.12 5.91 -23.57
N ILE A 152 11.93 7.22 -23.70
CA ILE A 152 11.01 7.99 -22.87
C ILE A 152 9.75 8.27 -23.67
N TYR A 153 8.61 7.94 -23.07
CA TYR A 153 7.27 8.17 -23.57
C TYR A 153 6.54 9.09 -22.60
N GLU A 154 5.80 10.05 -23.11
CA GLU A 154 4.98 10.95 -22.30
C GLU A 154 3.56 11.04 -22.84
N ARG A 155 2.64 11.47 -21.98
CA ARG A 155 1.27 11.83 -22.35
C ARG A 155 0.89 13.16 -21.71
N ASP A 156 0.33 14.04 -22.51
CA ASP A 156 -0.01 15.42 -22.10
C ASP A 156 -1.30 15.47 -21.27
N ASP A 157 -2.22 14.55 -21.53
CA ASP A 157 -3.55 14.57 -20.95
C ASP A 157 -3.60 14.21 -19.47
N LEU A 158 -2.64 13.44 -18.95
CA LEU A 158 -2.55 13.09 -17.52
C LEU A 158 -1.20 13.42 -16.90
N GLN A 159 -0.28 14.05 -17.64
CA GLN A 159 1.10 14.29 -17.24
C GLN A 159 1.72 13.03 -16.62
N ARG A 160 1.90 11.99 -17.45
CA ARG A 160 2.59 10.77 -17.06
C ARG A 160 3.72 10.47 -18.01
N VAL A 161 4.77 9.85 -17.48
CA VAL A 161 5.98 9.51 -18.22
C VAL A 161 6.33 8.05 -17.96
N ILE A 162 6.71 7.35 -19.02
CA ILE A 162 7.25 5.99 -18.97
C ILE A 162 8.63 6.01 -19.61
N ALA A 163 9.65 5.52 -18.90
CA ALA A 163 10.97 5.29 -19.46
C ALA A 163 11.27 3.79 -19.50
N HIS A 164 11.47 3.25 -20.71
CA HIS A 164 11.72 1.83 -20.96
C HIS A 164 13.18 1.59 -21.36
N GLY A 165 13.91 0.81 -20.55
CA GLY A 165 15.23 0.27 -20.86
C GLY A 165 15.19 -1.26 -20.99
N ASP A 166 16.35 -1.89 -21.18
CA ASP A 166 16.43 -3.34 -21.43
C ASP A 166 15.99 -4.19 -20.22
N ASN A 167 16.26 -3.70 -19.00
CA ASN A 167 16.02 -4.45 -17.75
C ASN A 167 15.16 -3.69 -16.74
N TYR A 168 14.76 -2.46 -17.06
CA TYR A 168 14.05 -1.59 -16.14
C TYR A 168 13.00 -0.78 -16.86
N VAL A 169 11.88 -0.58 -16.17
CA VAL A 169 10.83 0.36 -16.58
C VAL A 169 10.62 1.33 -15.45
N LEU A 170 10.61 2.61 -15.78
CA LEU A 170 10.27 3.67 -14.86
C LEU A 170 8.91 4.23 -15.25
N PHE A 171 8.04 4.34 -14.27
CA PHE A 171 6.77 5.04 -14.36
C PHE A 171 6.87 6.27 -13.48
N SER A 172 6.43 7.41 -13.98
CA SER A 172 6.36 8.63 -13.19
C SER A 172 5.02 9.30 -13.46
N GLY A 173 4.26 9.51 -12.39
CA GLY A 173 2.95 10.16 -12.41
C GLY A 173 2.59 10.67 -11.01
N TYR A 174 1.48 11.41 -10.87
CA TYR A 174 0.98 11.93 -9.58
C TYR A 174 1.86 12.97 -8.86
N ILE A 175 2.90 13.46 -9.53
CA ILE A 175 3.79 14.52 -9.05
C ILE A 175 3.87 15.63 -10.09
N ASP A 176 4.17 16.84 -9.61
CA ASP A 176 4.40 17.98 -10.49
C ASP A 176 5.63 17.69 -11.37
N GLU A 177 5.50 17.88 -12.68
CA GLU A 177 6.60 17.75 -13.66
C GLU A 177 7.25 16.34 -13.69
N PRO A 178 6.48 15.26 -13.99
CA PRO A 178 6.93 13.86 -13.93
C PRO A 178 8.23 13.57 -14.72
N LEU A 179 8.44 14.27 -15.84
CA LEU A 179 9.63 14.13 -16.68
C LEU A 179 10.92 14.44 -15.90
N GLN A 180 10.87 15.36 -14.93
CA GLN A 180 12.05 15.74 -14.14
C GLN A 180 12.52 14.64 -13.19
N PHE A 181 11.69 13.64 -12.90
CA PHE A 181 12.02 12.55 -11.98
C PHE A 181 12.70 11.36 -12.66
N VAL A 182 12.63 11.27 -13.99
CA VAL A 182 13.17 10.15 -14.78
C VAL A 182 14.69 10.17 -14.83
N GLY A 183 15.29 11.29 -15.30
CA GLY A 183 16.74 11.43 -15.45
C GLY A 183 17.51 11.17 -14.15
N PRO A 184 17.15 11.83 -13.03
CA PRO A 184 17.80 11.62 -11.74
C PRO A 184 17.78 10.17 -11.21
N ARG A 185 16.74 9.39 -11.50
CA ARG A 185 16.66 7.97 -11.10
C ARG A 185 17.58 7.09 -11.93
N ILE A 186 17.62 7.31 -13.25
CA ILE A 186 18.56 6.64 -14.15
C ILE A 186 20.02 7.00 -13.76
N ASP A 187 20.27 8.25 -13.40
CA ASP A 187 21.58 8.72 -12.95
C ASP A 187 21.94 8.20 -11.55
N ALA A 188 20.96 8.02 -10.66
CA ALA A 188 21.18 7.39 -9.35
C ALA A 188 21.60 5.92 -9.51
N GLU A 189 20.89 5.12 -10.32
CA GLU A 189 21.26 3.71 -10.51
C GLU A 189 22.68 3.58 -11.08
N SER A 190 22.99 4.37 -12.10
CA SER A 190 24.31 4.36 -12.75
C SER A 190 25.43 5.01 -11.92
N GLY A 191 25.11 5.59 -10.76
CA GLY A 191 26.07 6.25 -9.86
C GLY A 191 26.57 7.61 -10.34
N ARG A 192 25.93 8.20 -11.35
CA ARG A 192 26.19 9.58 -11.80
C ARG A 192 25.56 10.63 -10.88
N GLN A 193 24.60 10.21 -10.08
CA GLN A 193 23.96 11.03 -9.07
C GLN A 193 24.05 10.37 -7.69
N THR A 194 24.23 11.19 -6.64
CA THR A 194 24.23 10.72 -5.25
C THR A 194 22.89 10.10 -4.90
N ARG A 195 22.94 8.90 -4.33
CA ARG A 195 21.76 8.17 -3.85
C ARG A 195 21.43 8.60 -2.44
N LEU A 196 20.16 8.49 -2.05
CA LEU A 196 19.68 8.92 -0.75
C LEU A 196 20.43 8.21 0.40
N HIS A 197 20.68 6.92 0.25
CA HIS A 197 21.40 6.13 1.26
C HIS A 197 22.89 6.49 1.38
N GLU A 198 23.49 7.10 0.37
CA GLU A 198 24.89 7.55 0.43
C GLU A 198 25.01 8.90 1.16
N ALA A 199 23.93 9.69 1.19
CA ALA A 199 23.89 11.02 1.80
C ALA A 199 23.25 11.04 3.19
N GLU A 200 22.33 10.11 3.48
CA GLU A 200 21.53 10.10 4.71
C GLU A 200 21.75 8.82 5.52
N SER A 201 22.55 8.93 6.58
CA SER A 201 22.90 7.79 7.45
C SER A 201 21.67 7.12 8.07
N GLN A 202 20.60 7.86 8.38
CA GLN A 202 19.37 7.29 8.92
C GLN A 202 18.65 6.42 7.87
N PHE A 203 18.61 6.86 6.60
CA PHE A 203 18.01 6.07 5.53
C PHE A 203 18.88 4.85 5.18
N GLU A 204 20.20 5.01 5.18
CA GLU A 204 21.16 3.90 5.07
C GLU A 204 20.92 2.86 6.17
N ARG A 205 20.92 3.29 7.44
CA ARG A 205 20.71 2.44 8.62
C ARG A 205 19.38 1.68 8.56
N MET A 206 18.30 2.37 8.20
CA MET A 206 16.98 1.73 8.05
C MET A 206 16.99 0.69 6.93
N THR A 207 17.49 1.04 5.74
CA THR A 207 17.48 0.12 4.59
C THR A 207 18.43 -1.07 4.79
N ASP A 208 19.59 -0.88 5.43
CA ASP A 208 20.50 -1.97 5.82
C ASP A 208 19.84 -2.95 6.79
N SER A 209 19.11 -2.43 7.79
CA SER A 209 18.43 -3.27 8.77
C SER A 209 17.26 -4.06 8.19
N VAL A 210 16.56 -3.50 7.20
CA VAL A 210 15.37 -4.13 6.62
C VAL A 210 15.75 -5.12 5.52
N GLY A 211 16.76 -4.79 4.70
CA GLY A 211 17.10 -5.55 3.51
C GLY A 211 16.01 -5.46 2.45
N ALA A 212 15.82 -6.53 1.66
CA ALA A 212 14.80 -6.65 0.63
C ALA A 212 13.92 -7.89 0.85
N PRO A 213 13.01 -7.89 1.85
CA PRO A 213 11.97 -8.91 1.93
C PRO A 213 10.90 -8.68 0.85
N PRO A 214 10.07 -9.69 0.53
CA PRO A 214 9.15 -9.64 -0.61
C PRO A 214 8.17 -8.46 -0.64
N TRP A 215 7.86 -7.88 0.52
CA TRP A 215 7.20 -6.59 0.60
C TRP A 215 7.79 -5.76 1.74
N THR A 216 8.08 -4.50 1.47
CA THR A 216 8.52 -3.52 2.47
C THR A 216 7.89 -2.17 2.22
N ARG A 217 7.50 -1.49 3.29
CA ARG A 217 7.17 -0.06 3.25
C ARG A 217 7.96 0.70 4.30
N ILE A 218 8.66 1.75 3.87
CA ILE A 218 9.39 2.69 4.74
C ILE A 218 8.66 4.02 4.71
N ARG A 219 8.52 4.68 5.86
CA ARG A 219 7.80 5.95 6.01
C ARG A 219 8.31 6.75 7.22
N PRO A 220 7.92 8.02 7.37
CA PRO A 220 8.15 8.77 8.60
C PRO A 220 7.60 8.03 9.83
N GLY A 221 8.37 8.03 10.91
CA GLY A 221 7.95 7.37 12.14
C GLY A 221 6.83 8.12 12.87
N THR A 222 5.98 7.32 13.50
CA THR A 222 4.81 7.69 14.31
C THR A 222 4.80 6.97 15.66
N PHE A 223 5.61 5.93 15.80
CA PHE A 223 5.75 5.10 16.98
C PHE A 223 6.56 5.85 18.03
N THR A 224 5.95 5.99 19.20
CA THR A 224 6.54 6.67 20.34
C THR A 224 6.69 5.69 21.50
N VAL A 225 7.87 5.71 22.11
CA VAL A 225 8.22 4.95 23.31
C VAL A 225 9.18 5.78 24.15
N ASP A 226 9.05 5.76 25.48
CA ASP A 226 9.91 6.50 26.42
C ASP A 226 10.07 8.01 26.12
N GLY A 227 9.07 8.62 25.49
CA GLY A 227 9.10 10.03 25.08
C GLY A 227 9.88 10.32 23.80
N SER A 228 10.41 9.29 23.14
CA SER A 228 11.08 9.38 21.84
C SER A 228 10.16 8.85 20.74
N THR A 229 10.07 9.59 19.63
CA THR A 229 9.36 9.15 18.42
C THR A 229 10.37 8.68 17.39
N ALA A 230 10.08 7.56 16.74
CA ALA A 230 10.90 7.07 15.63
C ALA A 230 10.96 8.12 14.52
N VAL A 231 12.14 8.33 13.92
CA VAL A 231 12.33 9.19 12.75
C VAL A 231 11.85 8.48 11.49
N LEU A 232 12.12 7.18 11.39
CA LEU A 232 11.69 6.32 10.31
C LEU A 232 11.06 5.05 10.88
N GLU A 233 10.06 4.57 10.17
CA GLU A 233 9.43 3.28 10.39
C GLU A 233 9.49 2.45 9.13
N ALA A 234 9.79 1.17 9.28
CA ALA A 234 9.62 0.18 8.24
C ALA A 234 8.64 -0.91 8.69
N ARG A 235 7.84 -1.37 7.75
CA ARG A 235 7.07 -2.60 7.88
C ARG A 235 7.41 -3.50 6.71
N SER A 236 7.68 -4.76 7.00
CA SER A 236 7.96 -5.79 6.00
C SER A 236 7.10 -7.02 6.20
N VAL A 237 6.83 -7.71 5.10
CA VAL A 237 6.15 -9.01 5.08
C VAL A 237 6.96 -9.96 4.22
N GLY A 238 7.27 -11.12 4.80
CA GLY A 238 7.95 -12.21 4.13
C GLY A 238 7.24 -13.55 4.34
N PHE A 239 7.55 -14.50 3.48
CA PHE A 239 6.88 -15.80 3.43
C PHE A 239 7.92 -16.91 3.58
N GLY A 240 7.64 -17.88 4.44
CA GLY A 240 8.56 -18.99 4.72
C GLY A 240 7.81 -20.26 5.08
N GLY A 241 7.86 -21.27 4.20
CA GLY A 241 7.10 -22.51 4.37
C GLY A 241 5.59 -22.22 4.42
N SER A 242 4.92 -22.62 5.51
CA SER A 242 3.50 -22.37 5.73
C SER A 242 3.21 -21.15 6.63
N MET A 243 4.21 -20.29 6.86
CA MET A 243 4.14 -19.21 7.84
C MET A 243 4.43 -17.86 7.19
N ILE A 244 3.85 -16.83 7.78
CA ILE A 244 4.07 -15.43 7.40
C ILE A 244 4.88 -14.75 8.49
N TYR A 245 5.83 -13.95 8.06
CA TYR A 245 6.74 -13.21 8.91
C TYR A 245 6.48 -11.73 8.71
N THR A 246 6.16 -11.02 9.78
CA THR A 246 6.01 -9.56 9.76
C THR A 246 7.12 -8.94 10.56
N THR A 247 7.78 -7.95 9.97
CA THR A 247 8.88 -7.23 10.63
C THR A 247 8.49 -5.76 10.74
N ARG A 248 8.63 -5.19 11.93
CA ARG A 248 8.50 -3.75 12.16
C ARG A 248 9.81 -3.22 12.69
N SER A 249 10.38 -2.24 12.00
CA SER A 249 11.62 -1.58 12.40
C SER A 249 11.34 -0.11 12.72
N PHE A 250 11.86 0.36 13.84
CA PHE A 250 11.70 1.70 14.36
C PHE A 250 13.09 2.30 14.57
N LEU A 251 13.47 3.25 13.72
CA LEU A 251 14.73 3.97 13.84
C LEU A 251 14.48 5.24 14.64
N PHE A 252 15.23 5.46 15.71
CA PHE A 252 15.14 6.65 16.55
C PHE A 252 16.31 7.61 16.26
N GLU A 253 16.21 8.83 16.79
CA GLU A 253 17.36 9.74 16.82
C GLU A 253 18.51 9.13 17.64
N ASP A 254 19.74 9.46 17.25
CA ASP A 254 20.95 9.04 17.96
C ASP A 254 20.87 9.41 19.45
N GLY A 255 21.05 8.40 20.31
CA GLY A 255 21.05 8.59 21.76
C GLY A 255 19.68 8.63 22.43
N ALA A 256 18.58 8.30 21.72
CA ALA A 256 17.24 8.20 22.31
C ALA A 256 17.16 7.24 23.53
N GLY A 257 18.06 6.26 23.63
CA GLY A 257 18.19 5.38 24.80
C GLY A 257 17.04 4.37 24.97
N VAL A 258 16.35 4.06 23.88
CA VAL A 258 15.24 3.11 23.86
C VAL A 258 15.72 1.69 24.22
N SER A 259 15.05 1.05 25.17
CA SER A 259 15.39 -0.30 25.61
C SER A 259 14.49 -1.37 24.97
N GLU A 260 15.00 -2.60 24.84
CA GLU A 260 14.22 -3.75 24.39
C GLU A 260 12.97 -3.97 25.26
N GLN A 261 13.10 -3.78 26.58
CA GLN A 261 11.98 -3.92 27.50
C GLN A 261 10.90 -2.87 27.24
N SER A 262 11.28 -1.61 26.98
CA SER A 262 10.35 -0.54 26.66
C SER A 262 9.55 -0.84 25.39
N ILE A 263 10.21 -1.40 24.37
CA ILE A 263 9.55 -1.83 23.14
C ILE A 263 8.56 -2.98 23.42
N ARG A 264 8.97 -4.00 24.20
CA ARG A 264 8.09 -5.12 24.59
C ARG A 264 6.88 -4.66 25.39
N ASP A 265 7.08 -3.75 26.34
CA ASP A 265 6.00 -3.19 27.15
C ASP A 265 5.03 -2.41 26.27
N ARG A 266 5.54 -1.55 25.38
CA ARG A 266 4.72 -0.77 24.44
C ARG A 266 3.92 -1.63 23.47
N ILE A 267 4.51 -2.72 22.97
CA ILE A 267 3.80 -3.71 22.16
C ILE A 267 2.69 -4.40 22.96
N SER A 268 2.97 -4.74 24.22
CA SER A 268 2.03 -5.45 25.09
C SER A 268 0.83 -4.60 25.49
N GLU A 269 0.93 -3.27 25.41
CA GLU A 269 -0.21 -2.34 25.58
C GLU A 269 -1.22 -2.45 24.43
N TYR A 270 -0.78 -2.86 23.24
CA TYR A 270 -1.62 -2.97 22.03
C TYR A 270 -1.39 -4.33 21.35
N PRO A 271 -1.76 -5.45 22.00
CA PRO A 271 -1.48 -6.80 21.49
C PRO A 271 -2.19 -7.07 20.15
N GLU A 272 -3.33 -6.41 19.89
CA GLU A 272 -4.05 -6.47 18.61
C GLU A 272 -3.22 -5.94 17.44
N ALA A 273 -2.20 -5.12 17.69
CA ALA A 273 -1.33 -4.59 16.64
C ALA A 273 -0.30 -5.62 16.11
N LEU A 274 -0.14 -6.75 16.79
CA LEU A 274 0.86 -7.76 16.45
C LEU A 274 0.33 -9.18 16.35
N GLU A 275 -0.88 -9.51 16.83
CA GLU A 275 -1.57 -10.83 16.80
C GLU A 275 -0.66 -11.99 16.34
N ALA A 276 0.36 -12.28 17.14
CA ALA A 276 1.42 -13.22 16.76
C ALA A 276 1.51 -14.36 17.76
N ASP A 277 1.72 -15.57 17.25
CA ASP A 277 2.05 -16.74 18.06
C ASP A 277 3.32 -16.50 18.89
N ARG A 278 4.26 -15.74 18.31
CA ARG A 278 5.55 -15.38 18.90
C ARG A 278 6.11 -14.12 18.26
N ALA A 279 6.72 -13.26 19.07
CA ALA A 279 7.46 -12.10 18.60
C ALA A 279 8.87 -12.05 19.18
N GLU A 280 9.85 -11.70 18.37
CA GLU A 280 11.20 -11.36 18.80
C GLU A 280 11.36 -9.84 18.76
N VAL A 281 11.97 -9.27 19.80
CA VAL A 281 12.32 -7.86 19.85
C VAL A 281 13.83 -7.78 20.00
N THR A 282 14.47 -7.02 19.12
CA THR A 282 15.90 -6.72 19.18
C THR A 282 16.11 -5.23 19.10
N VAL A 283 17.09 -4.71 19.84
CA VAL A 283 17.54 -3.32 19.72
C VAL A 283 19.02 -3.32 19.39
N ASP A 284 19.39 -2.74 18.26
CA ASP A 284 20.77 -2.57 17.82
C ASP A 284 21.08 -1.08 17.66
N GLY A 285 21.76 -0.50 18.64
CA GLY A 285 21.99 0.95 18.67
C GLY A 285 20.68 1.75 18.76
N ASP A 286 20.36 2.48 17.71
CA ASP A 286 19.22 3.38 17.56
C ASP A 286 18.02 2.74 16.83
N ILE A 287 18.13 1.49 16.37
CA ILE A 287 17.04 0.78 15.69
C ILE A 287 16.48 -0.36 16.55
N ALA A 288 15.17 -0.33 16.76
CA ALA A 288 14.41 -1.43 17.35
C ALA A 288 13.70 -2.22 16.26
N THR A 289 13.82 -3.54 16.27
CA THR A 289 13.16 -4.45 15.31
C THR A 289 12.28 -5.44 16.06
N VAL A 290 11.07 -5.62 15.54
CA VAL A 290 10.08 -6.56 16.05
C VAL A 290 9.75 -7.54 14.92
N VAL A 291 10.08 -8.81 15.11
CA VAL A 291 9.78 -9.88 14.16
C VAL A 291 8.68 -10.74 14.73
N ALA A 292 7.56 -10.84 14.04
CA ALA A 292 6.44 -11.69 14.40
C ALA A 292 6.25 -12.82 13.39
N LYS A 293 5.90 -14.00 13.89
CA LYS A 293 5.57 -15.18 13.10
C LYS A 293 4.12 -15.57 13.35
N MET A 294 3.36 -15.76 12.27
CA MET A 294 1.93 -16.07 12.35
C MET A 294 1.46 -16.96 11.19
N PRO A 295 0.40 -17.76 11.41
CA PRO A 295 -0.22 -18.55 10.35
C PRO A 295 -1.03 -17.64 9.40
N PRO A 296 -1.33 -18.10 8.17
CA PRO A 296 -2.05 -17.29 7.19
C PRO A 296 -3.41 -16.78 7.67
N ASP A 297 -4.19 -17.60 8.36
CA ASP A 297 -5.54 -17.21 8.82
C ASP A 297 -5.48 -16.01 9.79
N THR A 298 -4.56 -16.05 10.77
CA THR A 298 -4.32 -14.93 11.69
C THR A 298 -3.85 -13.67 10.96
N PHE A 299 -2.97 -13.82 9.96
CA PHE A 299 -2.52 -12.66 9.17
C PHE A 299 -3.68 -12.03 8.38
N ARG A 300 -4.58 -12.83 7.80
CA ARG A 300 -5.74 -12.31 7.06
C ARG A 300 -6.72 -11.55 7.95
N ASP A 301 -6.89 -12.01 9.19
CA ASP A 301 -7.74 -11.34 10.18
C ASP A 301 -7.12 -10.00 10.62
N MET A 302 -5.80 -9.97 10.81
CA MET A 302 -5.05 -8.77 11.22
C MET A 302 -4.91 -7.72 10.11
N ASP A 303 -4.65 -8.14 8.86
CA ASP A 303 -4.37 -7.22 7.75
C ASP A 303 -5.07 -7.61 6.45
N SER A 304 -6.34 -7.22 6.37
CA SER A 304 -7.13 -7.34 5.16
C SER A 304 -6.83 -6.27 4.10
N ILE A 305 -6.20 -5.16 4.46
CA ILE A 305 -5.94 -4.05 3.52
C ILE A 305 -4.94 -4.49 2.46
N GLY A 306 -3.82 -5.09 2.88
CA GLY A 306 -2.78 -5.50 1.93
C GLY A 306 -3.16 -6.66 1.01
N LEU A 307 -4.30 -7.33 1.23
CA LEU A 307 -4.72 -8.51 0.47
C LEU A 307 -5.55 -8.18 -0.78
N TYR A 308 -5.62 -6.91 -1.18
CA TYR A 308 -6.45 -6.48 -2.31
C TYR A 308 -5.55 -6.31 -3.53
N ASP A 309 -5.73 -7.17 -4.52
CA ASP A 309 -4.92 -7.10 -5.74
C ASP A 309 -5.48 -6.01 -6.65
N GLN A 310 -4.95 -4.78 -6.52
CA GLN A 310 -5.36 -3.64 -7.34
C GLN A 310 -5.16 -3.92 -8.83
N PRO A 311 -6.06 -3.43 -9.70
CA PRO A 311 -5.84 -3.50 -11.15
C PRO A 311 -4.69 -2.57 -11.57
N ILE A 312 -4.11 -2.81 -12.74
CA ILE A 312 -3.27 -1.84 -13.46
C ILE A 312 -4.07 -1.38 -14.68
N ILE A 313 -4.41 -0.09 -14.71
CA ILE A 313 -5.25 0.50 -15.76
C ILE A 313 -4.56 1.75 -16.31
N THR A 314 -4.47 1.83 -17.63
CA THR A 314 -4.13 3.08 -18.30
C THR A 314 -5.41 3.89 -18.50
N TRP A 315 -5.53 5.00 -17.78
CA TRP A 315 -6.60 5.96 -17.98
C TRP A 315 -6.21 6.98 -19.04
N GLY A 316 -7.20 7.49 -19.77
CA GLY A 316 -7.05 8.64 -20.64
C GLY A 316 -8.14 9.67 -20.38
N LEU A 317 -7.82 10.92 -20.63
CA LEU A 317 -8.75 12.02 -20.44
C LEU A 317 -8.74 12.97 -21.64
N ALA A 318 -9.92 13.31 -22.14
CA ALA A 318 -10.06 14.37 -23.14
C ALA A 318 -10.92 15.51 -22.59
N TRP A 319 -10.35 16.72 -22.56
CA TRP A 319 -11.05 17.95 -22.21
C TRP A 319 -10.34 19.15 -22.84
N GLU A 320 -11.11 20.12 -23.33
CA GLU A 320 -10.59 21.37 -23.87
C GLU A 320 -11.04 22.58 -23.02
N PRO A 321 -10.21 23.63 -22.90
CA PRO A 321 -10.59 24.84 -22.17
C PRO A 321 -11.91 25.45 -22.65
N GLY A 322 -12.89 25.50 -21.74
CA GLY A 322 -14.23 26.02 -21.99
C GLY A 322 -15.30 24.95 -22.22
N ASP A 323 -14.91 23.68 -22.33
CA ASP A 323 -15.86 22.58 -22.38
C ASP A 323 -16.48 22.33 -21.00
N SER A 324 -17.79 22.05 -21.00
CA SER A 324 -18.55 21.68 -19.80
C SER A 324 -18.36 20.23 -19.39
N THR A 325 -17.65 19.43 -20.18
CA THR A 325 -17.59 17.98 -20.00
C THR A 325 -16.21 17.45 -20.31
N ALA A 326 -15.65 16.67 -19.39
CA ALA A 326 -14.44 15.90 -19.62
C ALA A 326 -14.81 14.45 -19.94
N LEU A 327 -14.10 13.82 -20.88
CA LEU A 327 -14.29 12.41 -21.22
C LEU A 327 -13.18 11.58 -20.59
N LEU A 328 -13.51 10.81 -19.56
CA LEU A 328 -12.63 9.83 -18.93
C LEU A 328 -12.77 8.48 -19.63
N THR A 329 -11.67 7.87 -20.03
CA THR A 329 -11.64 6.61 -20.79
C THR A 329 -10.69 5.62 -20.14
N HIS A 330 -11.12 4.37 -20.02
CA HIS A 330 -10.23 3.25 -19.76
C HIS A 330 -9.55 2.87 -21.08
N GLU A 331 -8.28 3.22 -21.28
CA GLU A 331 -7.58 3.02 -22.55
C GLU A 331 -7.00 1.61 -22.67
N ALA A 332 -6.35 1.11 -21.60
CA ALA A 332 -5.69 -0.19 -21.59
C ALA A 332 -5.65 -0.79 -20.17
N GLY A 333 -5.21 -2.06 -20.05
CA GLY A 333 -5.08 -2.75 -18.76
C GLY A 333 -6.28 -3.60 -18.32
N ASP A 334 -6.33 -3.85 -17.01
CA ASP A 334 -7.25 -4.81 -16.40
C ASP A 334 -8.72 -4.36 -16.46
N SER A 335 -9.58 -5.18 -17.05
CA SER A 335 -11.03 -4.95 -16.92
C SER A 335 -11.51 -5.29 -15.51
N VAL A 336 -12.34 -4.45 -14.90
CA VAL A 336 -12.83 -4.63 -13.53
C VAL A 336 -14.32 -4.35 -13.39
N ASP A 337 -14.95 -4.87 -12.34
CA ASP A 337 -16.37 -4.62 -12.08
C ASP A 337 -16.60 -3.11 -11.87
N ALA A 338 -17.61 -2.54 -12.52
CA ALA A 338 -17.79 -1.09 -12.53
C ALA A 338 -18.10 -0.51 -11.15
N ASP A 339 -18.80 -1.29 -10.30
CA ASP A 339 -19.10 -0.95 -8.91
C ASP A 339 -17.86 -0.87 -8.01
N LEU A 340 -16.69 -1.28 -8.50
CA LEU A 340 -15.44 -1.15 -7.78
C LEU A 340 -14.97 0.31 -7.70
N PHE A 341 -15.33 1.14 -8.67
CA PHE A 341 -14.83 2.50 -8.76
C PHE A 341 -15.92 3.53 -8.54
N THR A 342 -15.58 4.56 -7.78
CA THR A 342 -16.35 5.79 -7.69
C THR A 342 -15.54 6.92 -8.31
N VAL A 343 -16.15 7.62 -9.27
CA VAL A 343 -15.60 8.83 -9.89
C VAL A 343 -16.07 10.03 -9.09
N TYR A 344 -15.15 10.87 -8.66
CA TYR A 344 -15.44 12.09 -7.93
C TYR A 344 -15.04 13.32 -8.71
N LEU A 345 -15.80 14.39 -8.48
CA LEU A 345 -15.47 15.73 -8.89
C LEU A 345 -15.20 16.57 -7.64
N GLN A 346 -14.06 17.25 -7.61
CA GLN A 346 -13.70 18.11 -6.49
C GLN A 346 -13.39 19.53 -6.93
N ASP A 347 -13.96 20.50 -6.23
CA ASP A 347 -13.63 21.91 -6.35
C ASP A 347 -12.27 22.19 -5.69
N VAL A 348 -11.29 22.66 -6.47
CA VAL A 348 -9.96 23.05 -6.00
C VAL A 348 -9.78 24.57 -5.95
N SER A 349 -10.85 25.35 -6.19
CA SER A 349 -10.87 26.81 -6.05
C SER A 349 -10.99 27.25 -4.59
N ALA A 350 -11.62 26.41 -3.76
CA ALA A 350 -11.55 26.52 -2.32
C ALA A 350 -10.12 26.18 -1.90
N GLY A 351 -9.31 27.22 -1.68
CA GLY A 351 -7.95 27.06 -1.18
C GLY A 351 -7.91 26.16 0.04
N ALA A 352 -6.72 25.62 0.31
CA ALA A 352 -6.30 25.30 1.66
C ALA A 352 -6.68 26.48 2.58
N ASN A 353 -7.88 26.45 3.16
CA ASN A 353 -8.43 27.54 3.93
C ASN A 353 -7.65 27.58 5.24
N ASP A 354 -6.80 28.60 5.37
CA ASP A 354 -6.32 29.27 6.60
C ASP A 354 -5.88 28.40 7.81
N GLY A 355 -5.69 27.10 7.62
CA GLY A 355 -5.42 26.13 8.68
C GLY A 355 -6.62 25.76 9.55
N THR A 356 -7.85 26.15 9.22
CA THR A 356 -9.05 25.84 10.05
C THR A 356 -10.08 24.91 9.41
N ASP A 357 -10.19 24.88 8.09
CA ASP A 357 -11.03 23.92 7.37
C ASP A 357 -10.12 22.95 6.59
N GLY A 358 -10.21 21.65 6.88
CA GLY A 358 -9.51 20.61 6.12
C GLY A 358 -9.89 20.63 4.63
N PRO A 359 -9.16 19.90 3.76
CA PRO A 359 -9.56 19.76 2.36
C PRO A 359 -11.01 19.28 2.30
N ARG A 360 -11.85 19.95 1.49
CA ARG A 360 -13.23 19.50 1.25
C ARG A 360 -13.19 18.06 0.77
N GLU A 361 -13.99 17.19 1.40
CA GLU A 361 -14.19 15.84 0.89
C GLU A 361 -14.71 15.92 -0.55
N PRO A 362 -14.17 15.11 -1.48
CA PRO A 362 -14.64 15.11 -2.84
C PRO A 362 -16.07 14.59 -2.93
N GLU A 363 -16.88 15.15 -3.83
CA GLU A 363 -18.26 14.72 -4.05
C GLU A 363 -18.30 13.73 -5.22
N PRO A 364 -19.06 12.62 -5.13
CA PRO A 364 -19.25 11.73 -6.27
C PRO A 364 -19.78 12.51 -7.47
N ALA A 365 -19.22 12.26 -8.65
CA ALA A 365 -19.74 12.82 -9.88
C ALA A 365 -21.15 12.29 -10.17
N ASP A 366 -21.96 13.11 -10.85
CA ASP A 366 -23.36 12.75 -11.18
C ASP A 366 -23.46 11.49 -12.05
N ALA A 367 -22.48 11.27 -12.91
CA ALA A 367 -22.38 10.09 -13.76
C ALA A 367 -21.29 9.15 -13.23
N GLN A 368 -21.60 7.86 -13.20
CA GLN A 368 -20.67 6.79 -12.81
C GLN A 368 -20.55 5.75 -13.92
N PHE A 369 -19.45 5.00 -13.93
CA PHE A 369 -19.31 3.87 -14.87
C PHE A 369 -20.37 2.79 -14.64
N SER A 370 -20.75 2.55 -13.38
CA SER A 370 -21.76 1.55 -12.98
C SER A 370 -23.16 1.84 -13.52
N ASP A 371 -23.45 3.09 -13.92
CA ASP A 371 -24.73 3.45 -14.56
C ASP A 371 -24.90 2.81 -15.94
N SER A 372 -23.78 2.52 -16.63
CA SER A 372 -23.77 2.06 -18.03
C SER A 372 -23.11 0.70 -18.23
N TYR A 373 -22.21 0.31 -17.33
CA TYR A 373 -21.41 -0.90 -17.46
C TYR A 373 -21.51 -1.75 -16.20
N GLY A 374 -21.61 -3.07 -16.35
CA GLY A 374 -21.39 -3.99 -15.21
C GLY A 374 -19.90 -4.22 -14.93
N ARG A 375 -19.08 -4.08 -15.98
CA ARG A 375 -17.63 -4.23 -15.95
C ARG A 375 -17.04 -3.19 -16.89
N ILE A 376 -16.05 -2.44 -16.43
CA ILE A 376 -15.28 -1.51 -17.26
C ILE A 376 -14.04 -2.21 -17.82
N GLY A 377 -13.64 -1.82 -19.01
CA GLY A 377 -12.43 -2.29 -19.68
C GLY A 377 -12.03 -1.35 -20.82
N PRO A 378 -10.97 -1.71 -21.58
CA PRO A 378 -10.46 -0.90 -22.69
C PRO A 378 -11.55 -0.42 -23.65
N GLY A 379 -11.59 0.89 -23.89
CA GLY A 379 -12.56 1.58 -24.74
C GLY A 379 -13.86 2.00 -24.06
N ASN A 380 -14.08 1.67 -22.78
CA ASN A 380 -15.21 2.21 -22.03
C ASN A 380 -14.90 3.63 -21.56
N SER A 381 -15.86 4.53 -21.73
CA SER A 381 -15.72 5.94 -21.36
C SER A 381 -16.91 6.44 -20.56
N LEU A 382 -16.65 7.49 -19.78
CA LEU A 382 -17.59 8.21 -18.94
C LEU A 382 -17.45 9.72 -19.23
N SER A 383 -18.57 10.37 -19.51
CA SER A 383 -18.63 11.83 -19.60
C SER A 383 -18.91 12.42 -18.22
N VAL A 384 -17.98 13.23 -17.72
CA VAL A 384 -18.08 13.90 -16.42
C VAL A 384 -18.40 15.37 -16.65
N ASP A 385 -19.53 15.84 -16.12
CA ASP A 385 -19.88 17.27 -16.14
C ASP A 385 -18.97 18.04 -15.18
N VAL A 386 -18.21 18.98 -15.71
CA VAL A 386 -17.26 19.83 -14.96
C VAL A 386 -17.71 21.30 -14.91
N SER A 387 -18.89 21.62 -15.47
CA SER A 387 -19.39 23.00 -15.59
C SER A 387 -19.77 23.65 -14.26
N SER A 388 -20.00 22.85 -13.23
CA SER A 388 -20.39 23.32 -11.89
C SER A 388 -19.23 23.88 -11.07
N GLN A 389 -17.98 23.73 -11.54
CA GLN A 389 -16.77 24.05 -10.78
C GLN A 389 -15.83 24.97 -11.57
N GLU A 390 -15.44 26.12 -11.00
CA GLU A 390 -14.51 27.04 -11.66
C GLU A 390 -13.08 26.48 -11.75
N ARG A 391 -12.64 25.76 -10.71
CA ARG A 391 -11.41 24.97 -10.70
C ARG A 391 -11.74 23.58 -10.21
N TRP A 392 -11.54 22.56 -11.04
CA TRP A 392 -11.93 21.19 -10.72
C TRP A 392 -10.77 20.22 -10.78
N GLN A 393 -10.92 19.09 -10.10
CA GLN A 393 -10.11 17.90 -10.30
C GLN A 393 -11.03 16.68 -10.42
N ILE A 394 -10.63 15.70 -11.24
CA ILE A 394 -11.29 14.40 -11.30
C ILE A 394 -10.45 13.41 -10.50
N LEU A 395 -11.14 12.65 -9.64
CA LEU A 395 -10.53 11.55 -8.90
C LEU A 395 -11.26 10.27 -9.26
N VAL A 396 -10.52 9.20 -9.54
CA VAL A 396 -11.07 7.85 -9.59
C VAL A 396 -10.57 7.13 -8.36
N ARG A 397 -11.48 6.62 -7.52
CA ARG A 397 -11.12 5.86 -6.32
C ARG A 397 -11.69 4.47 -6.39
N GLY A 398 -10.86 3.49 -6.05
CA GLY A 398 -11.28 2.11 -5.87
C GLY A 398 -11.80 1.86 -4.47
N GLU A 399 -13.01 1.33 -4.37
CA GLU A 399 -13.80 1.17 -3.15
C GLU A 399 -14.39 -0.26 -3.11
N PRO A 400 -13.57 -1.28 -2.87
CA PRO A 400 -14.02 -2.66 -2.89
C PRO A 400 -15.02 -2.89 -1.75
N ALA A 401 -16.26 -3.24 -2.10
CA ALA A 401 -17.38 -3.43 -1.16
C ALA A 401 -17.10 -4.39 0.01
N SER A 402 -16.07 -5.24 -0.12
CA SER A 402 -15.68 -6.22 0.90
C SER A 402 -14.71 -5.68 1.95
N ARG A 403 -14.17 -4.46 1.82
CA ARG A 403 -13.08 -3.96 2.70
C ARG A 403 -13.18 -2.46 3.00
N ASN A 404 -12.81 -2.07 4.23
CA ASN A 404 -12.65 -0.67 4.64
C ASN A 404 -11.37 -0.04 4.07
N TYR A 405 -11.08 -0.29 2.79
CA TYR A 405 -9.90 0.19 2.10
C TYR A 405 -10.32 0.99 0.88
N VAL A 406 -9.72 2.16 0.70
CA VAL A 406 -9.93 2.99 -0.48
C VAL A 406 -8.55 3.35 -1.02
N TRP A 407 -8.40 3.29 -2.34
CA TRP A 407 -7.20 3.80 -3.01
C TRP A 407 -7.59 4.79 -4.09
N THR A 408 -6.65 5.68 -4.41
CA THR A 408 -6.80 6.60 -5.53
C THR A 408 -6.15 5.98 -6.75
N GLU A 409 -6.96 5.69 -7.76
CA GLU A 409 -6.55 5.15 -9.05
C GLU A 409 -6.14 6.28 -10.00
N LEU A 410 -6.78 7.44 -9.94
CA LEU A 410 -6.46 8.58 -10.79
C LEU A 410 -6.65 9.87 -10.00
N VAL A 411 -5.72 10.81 -10.20
CA VAL A 411 -5.90 12.22 -9.87
C VAL A 411 -5.60 12.99 -11.15
N TYR A 412 -6.55 13.79 -11.61
CA TYR A 412 -6.35 14.66 -12.75
C TYR A 412 -6.63 16.13 -12.41
N PHE A 413 -5.69 16.98 -12.80
CA PHE A 413 -5.82 18.44 -12.78
C PHE A 413 -5.86 18.97 -14.21
N PRO A 414 -6.87 19.78 -14.59
CA PRO A 414 -6.88 20.44 -15.88
C PRO A 414 -5.68 21.40 -16.01
N PRO A 415 -4.91 21.36 -17.12
CA PRO A 415 -3.68 22.14 -17.30
C PRO A 415 -3.82 23.64 -17.03
N SER A 416 -4.99 24.22 -17.33
CA SER A 416 -5.29 25.64 -17.09
C SER A 416 -5.22 26.07 -15.62
N LEU A 417 -5.11 25.12 -14.68
CA LEU A 417 -4.99 25.38 -13.24
C LEU A 417 -3.55 25.31 -12.71
N LEU A 418 -2.59 24.76 -13.46
CA LEU A 418 -1.20 24.62 -13.01
C LEU A 418 -0.36 25.90 -13.27
N ASP A 419 -0.82 26.76 -14.18
CA ASP A 419 -0.15 28.01 -14.58
C ASP A 419 -0.62 29.28 -13.80
N GLN A 420 -1.45 29.13 -12.76
CA GLN A 420 -2.03 30.24 -11.97
C GLN A 420 -2.02 29.97 -10.47
#